data_AF-A0A7V3RT30-F1
#
_entry.id   AF-A0A7V3RT30-F1
#
_cell.length_a   1.000
_cell.length_b   1.000
_cell.length_c   1.000
_cell.angle_alpha   90.00
_cell.angle_beta   90.00
_cell.angle_gamma   90.00
#
_symmetry.space_group_name_H-M   'P 1'
#
loop_
_entity.id
_entity.type
_entity.pdbx_description
1 polymer ?
#
loop_
_entity_poly.entity_id
_entity_poly.type
_entity_poly.pdbx_seq_one_letter_code
_entity_poly.pdbx_strand_id
1 'polypeptide(L)'
;MVGAGGIYLEYDNRDVPDTATVVADYNEGCQLLISATMCNDTQLGEMIRGHLATVKFVGGGDYMKGFEVYEQYPQGRPSKAAEKAAEPIYTFANPQQGNATYALYENFLECVRSRNRNTLCPPELGAAAFTTVNMGVLSYRYGKVLFWDNEHRKTTDVDPGWARQWEKRSKERGKPNHIIGWEGGDKGSTLEPPAYQKLEGPWKNGQDPADTGAG
;
A
#
# COMPACT_ATOMS: atom_id res chain seq x y z
N MET A 1 1.54 -9.11 7.84
CA MET A 1 0.45 -9.29 6.86
C MET A 1 -0.65 -10.17 7.42
N VAL A 2 -1.90 -9.84 7.10
CA VAL A 2 -3.11 -10.53 7.55
C VAL A 2 -4.06 -10.78 6.38
N GLY A 3 -4.63 -11.98 6.30
CA GLY A 3 -5.72 -12.36 5.42
C GLY A 3 -7.00 -12.62 6.22
N ALA A 4 -8.14 -12.13 5.74
CA ALA A 4 -9.45 -12.29 6.35
C ALA A 4 -10.51 -12.54 5.27
N GLY A 5 -11.68 -13.04 5.64
CA GLY A 5 -12.73 -13.36 4.68
C GLY A 5 -13.50 -14.61 5.07
N GLY A 6 -14.31 -15.10 4.13
CA GLY A 6 -15.08 -16.32 4.32
C GLY A 6 -16.03 -16.59 3.16
N ILE A 7 -16.67 -17.75 3.25
CA ILE A 7 -17.83 -18.12 2.43
C ILE A 7 -19.06 -17.73 3.25
N TYR A 8 -19.84 -16.78 2.75
CA TYR A 8 -20.96 -16.17 3.47
C TYR A 8 -22.30 -16.39 2.75
N LEU A 9 -22.27 -16.77 1.47
CA LEU A 9 -23.45 -16.96 0.63
C LEU A 9 -23.36 -18.20 -0.26
N GLU A 10 -22.27 -18.36 -1.01
CA GLU A 10 -22.17 -19.39 -2.05
C GLU A 10 -21.68 -20.72 -1.45
N TYR A 11 -22.58 -21.43 -0.78
CA TYR A 11 -22.33 -22.74 -0.20
C TYR A 11 -22.30 -23.86 -1.26
N ASP A 12 -21.44 -23.70 -2.27
CA ASP A 12 -21.33 -24.56 -3.47
C ASP A 12 -20.25 -25.66 -3.35
N ASN A 13 -19.69 -25.85 -2.16
CA ASN A 13 -18.59 -26.77 -1.81
C ASN A 13 -17.18 -26.35 -2.27
N ARG A 14 -16.97 -25.12 -2.75
CA ARG A 14 -15.61 -24.61 -2.98
C ARG A 14 -14.94 -24.20 -1.68
N ASP A 15 -13.61 -24.19 -1.69
CA ASP A 15 -12.81 -23.68 -0.57
C ASP A 15 -12.43 -22.21 -0.73
N VAL A 16 -12.71 -21.60 -1.89
CA VAL A 16 -12.38 -20.20 -2.18
C VAL A 16 -13.38 -19.28 -1.47
N PRO A 17 -12.96 -18.25 -0.72
CA PRO A 17 -13.86 -17.32 -0.06
C PRO A 17 -14.78 -16.57 -1.02
N ASP A 18 -15.97 -16.19 -0.55
CA ASP A 18 -16.86 -15.24 -1.22
C ASP A 18 -16.32 -13.83 -1.13
N THR A 19 -15.79 -13.49 0.03
CA THR A 19 -15.12 -12.21 0.29
C THR A 19 -13.77 -12.51 0.90
N ALA A 20 -12.72 -11.91 0.37
CA ALA A 20 -11.36 -12.03 0.85
C ALA A 20 -10.71 -10.65 0.94
N THR A 21 -10.02 -10.39 2.04
CA THR A 21 -9.26 -9.16 2.27
C THR A 21 -7.85 -9.50 2.70
N VAL A 22 -6.86 -8.88 2.08
CA VAL A 22 -5.44 -8.97 2.46
C VAL A 22 -4.94 -7.59 2.84
N VAL A 23 -4.24 -7.52 3.97
CA VAL A 23 -3.56 -6.31 4.45
C VAL A 23 -2.08 -6.61 4.61
N ALA A 24 -1.24 -6.01 3.75
CA ALA A 24 0.20 -6.22 3.74
C ALA A 24 0.94 -4.91 4.04
N ASP A 25 1.76 -4.92 5.08
CA ASP A 25 2.64 -3.80 5.44
C ASP A 25 4.05 -4.03 4.88
N TYR A 26 4.67 -2.94 4.41
CA TYR A 26 6.00 -2.96 3.81
C TYR A 26 6.99 -2.11 4.60
N ASN A 27 8.29 -2.45 4.53
CA ASN A 27 9.36 -1.78 5.28
C ASN A 27 9.56 -0.32 4.87
N GLU A 28 9.11 0.02 3.67
CA GLU A 28 9.07 1.35 3.09
C GLU A 28 8.00 2.23 3.75
N GLY A 29 7.16 1.69 4.63
CA GLY A 29 6.12 2.44 5.34
C GLY A 29 4.86 2.65 4.51
N CYS A 30 4.62 1.80 3.52
CA CYS A 30 3.36 1.71 2.79
C CYS A 30 2.57 0.45 3.21
N GLN A 31 1.25 0.52 3.04
CA GLN A 31 0.34 -0.59 3.29
C GLN A 31 -0.48 -0.84 2.03
N LEU A 32 -0.52 -2.12 1.62
CA LEU A 32 -1.38 -2.61 0.56
C LEU A 32 -2.64 -3.21 1.20
N LEU A 33 -3.80 -2.77 0.73
CA LEU A 33 -5.10 -3.33 1.07
C LEU A 33 -5.77 -3.81 -0.22
N ILE A 34 -6.02 -5.11 -0.31
CA ILE A 34 -6.80 -5.71 -1.39
C ILE A 34 -8.03 -6.33 -0.77
N SER A 35 -9.22 -5.99 -1.25
CA SER A 35 -10.44 -6.74 -0.95
C SER A 35 -11.15 -7.11 -2.24
N ALA A 36 -11.58 -8.35 -2.32
CA ALA A 36 -12.36 -8.88 -3.41
C ALA A 36 -13.61 -9.55 -2.85
N THR A 37 -14.71 -9.43 -3.58
CA THR A 37 -15.97 -10.11 -3.26
C THR A 37 -16.63 -10.58 -4.55
N MET A 38 -17.22 -11.77 -4.52
CA MET A 38 -18.09 -12.29 -5.57
C MET A 38 -19.58 -12.11 -5.24
N CYS A 39 -19.89 -11.48 -4.11
CA CYS A 39 -21.26 -11.27 -3.64
C CYS A 39 -21.71 -9.81 -3.75
N ASN A 40 -20.94 -8.95 -4.42
CA ASN A 40 -21.31 -7.56 -4.65
C ASN A 40 -20.64 -7.03 -5.92
N ASP A 41 -21.41 -6.39 -6.80
CA ASP A 41 -20.91 -5.79 -8.04
C ASP A 41 -20.20 -4.45 -7.82
N THR A 42 -20.32 -3.86 -6.62
CA THR A 42 -19.61 -2.64 -6.26
C THR A 42 -18.19 -2.97 -5.81
N GLN A 43 -17.22 -2.61 -6.64
CA GLN A 43 -15.79 -2.81 -6.35
C GLN A 43 -15.26 -1.76 -5.36
N LEU A 44 -14.23 -2.14 -4.62
CA LEU A 44 -13.35 -1.13 -4.01
C LEU A 44 -12.62 -0.38 -5.11
N GLY A 45 -12.49 0.93 -4.97
CA GLY A 45 -11.73 1.74 -5.91
C GLY A 45 -10.23 1.43 -5.85
N GLU A 46 -9.55 1.53 -6.99
CA GLU A 46 -8.10 1.45 -7.09
C GLU A 46 -7.49 2.83 -6.84
N MET A 47 -6.63 2.94 -5.82
CA MET A 47 -6.04 4.21 -5.45
C MET A 47 -4.71 4.07 -4.71
N ILE A 48 -3.87 5.08 -4.84
CA ILE A 48 -2.67 5.29 -4.03
C ILE A 48 -2.92 6.51 -3.15
N ARG A 49 -2.80 6.34 -1.84
CA ARG A 49 -3.11 7.38 -0.86
C ARG A 49 -1.83 7.87 -0.20
N GLY A 50 -1.45 9.11 -0.47
CA GLY A 50 -0.34 9.80 0.16
C GLY A 50 -0.79 10.88 1.12
N HIS A 51 0.18 11.52 1.78
CA HIS A 51 -0.08 12.62 2.71
C HIS A 51 -0.60 13.88 2.02
N LEU A 52 -0.06 14.20 0.83
CA LEU A 52 -0.37 15.43 0.09
C LEU A 52 -1.36 15.22 -1.06
N ALA A 53 -1.51 13.98 -1.54
CA ALA A 53 -2.37 13.68 -2.66
C ALA A 53 -2.88 12.23 -2.60
N THR A 54 -4.06 12.02 -3.19
CA THR A 54 -4.57 10.69 -3.54
C THR A 54 -4.60 10.57 -5.05
N VAL A 55 -4.01 9.51 -5.60
CA VAL A 55 -4.16 9.12 -6.99
C VAL A 55 -5.27 8.07 -7.07
N LYS A 56 -6.30 8.32 -7.85
CA LYS A 56 -7.40 7.40 -8.09
C LYS A 56 -7.35 6.94 -9.53
N PHE A 57 -7.28 5.64 -9.77
CA PHE A 57 -7.33 5.12 -11.14
C PHE A 57 -8.79 5.12 -11.63
N VAL A 58 -8.97 5.42 -12.92
CA VAL A 58 -10.29 5.57 -13.54
C VAL A 58 -10.48 4.64 -14.72
N GLY A 59 -11.71 4.13 -14.83
CA GLY A 59 -12.09 3.14 -15.83
C GLY A 59 -11.60 1.74 -15.50
N GLY A 60 -11.73 0.87 -16.49
CA GLY A 60 -11.32 -0.53 -16.45
C GLY A 60 -11.46 -1.14 -17.83
N GLY A 61 -11.04 -2.39 -17.98
CA GLY A 61 -10.92 -3.09 -19.25
C GLY A 61 -9.49 -3.59 -19.47
N ASP A 62 -9.10 -3.83 -20.72
CA ASP A 62 -7.73 -4.27 -21.05
C ASP A 62 -6.68 -3.25 -20.59
N TYR A 63 -6.99 -1.96 -20.69
CA TYR A 63 -6.15 -0.89 -20.16
C TYR A 63 -6.96 0.01 -19.21
N MET A 64 -6.31 0.48 -18.14
CA MET A 64 -6.86 1.57 -17.33
C MET A 64 -7.06 2.80 -18.20
N LYS A 65 -8.19 3.49 -18.05
CA LYS A 65 -8.49 4.68 -18.87
C LYS A 65 -7.69 5.89 -18.45
N GLY A 66 -7.11 5.89 -17.25
CA GLY A 66 -6.33 6.99 -16.74
C GLY A 66 -6.26 7.00 -15.22
N PHE A 67 -5.87 8.15 -14.67
CA PHE A 67 -5.94 8.42 -13.24
C PHE A 67 -6.21 9.90 -12.96
N GLU A 68 -6.78 10.16 -11.80
CA GLU A 68 -7.10 11.48 -11.27
C GLU A 68 -6.30 11.71 -9.98
N VAL A 69 -5.78 12.92 -9.79
CA VAL A 69 -5.01 13.30 -8.60
C VAL A 69 -5.81 14.32 -7.80
N TYR A 70 -6.01 14.02 -6.52
CA TYR A 70 -6.76 14.86 -5.59
C TYR A 70 -5.86 15.32 -4.46
N GLU A 71 -5.75 16.62 -4.26
CA GLU A 71 -5.00 17.20 -3.15
C GLU A 71 -5.57 16.76 -1.80
N GLN A 72 -4.70 16.58 -0.80
CA GLN A 72 -5.08 16.16 0.54
C GLN A 72 -4.64 17.21 1.57
N TYR A 73 -5.53 17.45 2.53
CA TYR A 73 -5.29 18.33 3.68
C TYR A 73 -5.51 17.53 4.98
N PRO A 74 -4.59 16.62 5.35
CA PRO A 74 -4.73 15.83 6.56
C PRO A 74 -4.69 16.74 7.80
N GLN A 75 -5.74 16.70 8.62
CA GLN A 75 -5.88 17.60 9.78
C GLN A 75 -5.50 16.93 11.12
N GLY A 76 -4.83 15.77 11.10
CA GLY A 76 -4.52 15.00 12.31
C GLY A 76 -5.76 14.52 13.09
N ARG A 77 -6.94 14.63 12.48
CA ARG A 77 -8.25 14.24 13.03
C ARG A 77 -9.10 13.63 11.91
N PRO A 78 -10.12 12.83 12.24
CA PRO A 78 -11.08 12.36 11.24
C PRO A 78 -11.63 13.53 10.43
N SER A 79 -11.58 13.43 9.11
CA SER A 79 -12.16 14.45 8.24
C SER A 79 -13.68 14.43 8.38
N LYS A 80 -14.29 15.62 8.38
CA LYS A 80 -15.74 15.72 8.16
C LYS A 80 -16.02 15.31 6.71
N ALA A 81 -17.16 14.67 6.46
CA ALA A 81 -17.61 14.46 5.09
C ALA A 81 -17.66 15.80 4.37
N ALA A 82 -16.96 15.91 3.25
CA ALA A 82 -16.95 17.14 2.48
C ALA A 82 -18.37 17.40 1.94
N GLU A 83 -18.86 18.63 2.05
CA GLU A 83 -20.16 19.03 1.49
C GLU A 83 -20.18 18.96 -0.04
N LYS A 84 -19.00 18.97 -0.67
CA LYS A 84 -18.82 18.83 -2.11
C LYS A 84 -17.67 17.86 -2.40
N ALA A 85 -17.84 17.03 -3.42
CA ALA A 85 -16.75 16.22 -3.93
C ALA A 85 -15.62 17.14 -4.40
N ALA A 86 -14.38 16.84 -4.01
CA ALA A 86 -13.22 17.58 -4.49
C ALA A 86 -13.06 17.31 -6.00
N GLU A 87 -12.73 18.35 -6.75
CA GLU A 87 -12.33 18.22 -8.16
C GLU A 87 -10.86 17.75 -8.22
N PRO A 88 -10.48 16.97 -9.25
CA PRO A 88 -9.09 16.58 -9.42
C PRO A 88 -8.23 17.80 -9.78
N ILE A 89 -7.05 17.91 -9.17
CA ILE A 89 -6.05 18.93 -9.52
C ILE A 89 -5.26 18.54 -10.77
N TYR A 90 -5.31 17.26 -11.15
CA TYR A 90 -4.71 16.73 -12.37
C TYR A 90 -5.45 15.48 -12.83
N THR A 91 -5.62 15.35 -14.15
CA THR A 91 -6.22 14.18 -14.77
C THR A 91 -5.31 13.72 -15.90
N PHE A 92 -4.94 12.45 -15.89
CA PHE A 92 -4.27 11.77 -16.98
C PHE A 92 -5.27 10.87 -17.70
N ALA A 93 -5.34 11.00 -19.02
CA ALA A 93 -6.05 10.07 -19.88
C ALA A 93 -5.04 9.15 -20.56
N ASN A 94 -5.24 7.84 -20.42
CA ASN A 94 -4.40 6.85 -21.07
C ASN A 94 -4.77 6.77 -22.56
N PRO A 95 -3.85 7.07 -23.50
CA PRO A 95 -4.13 6.99 -24.93
C PRO A 95 -4.09 5.54 -25.46
N GLN A 96 -3.60 4.59 -24.66
CA GLN A 96 -3.44 3.20 -25.08
C GLN A 96 -4.79 2.55 -25.38
N GLN A 97 -4.85 1.85 -26.50
CA GLN A 97 -6.02 1.10 -26.95
C GLN A 97 -5.60 -0.30 -27.39
N GLY A 98 -6.58 -1.16 -27.63
CA GLY A 98 -6.38 -2.54 -28.09
C GLY A 98 -6.45 -3.54 -26.95
N ASN A 99 -5.78 -4.68 -27.13
CA ASN A 99 -5.85 -5.80 -26.21
C ASN A 99 -4.54 -5.99 -25.45
N ALA A 100 -4.59 -5.79 -24.13
CA ALA A 100 -3.43 -5.87 -23.26
C ALA A 100 -2.84 -7.28 -23.17
N THR A 101 -3.64 -8.33 -23.36
CA THR A 101 -3.15 -9.71 -23.41
C THR A 101 -2.23 -9.90 -24.60
N TYR A 102 -2.64 -9.48 -25.81
CA TYR A 102 -1.77 -9.55 -26.99
C TYR A 102 -0.50 -8.70 -26.82
N ALA A 103 -0.61 -7.51 -26.25
CA ALA A 103 0.56 -6.66 -25.98
C ALA A 103 1.55 -7.31 -25.02
N LEU A 104 1.07 -8.01 -23.97
CA LEU A 104 1.91 -8.78 -23.05
C LEU A 104 2.62 -9.93 -23.76
N TYR A 105 1.91 -10.69 -24.61
CA TYR A 105 2.51 -11.77 -25.39
C TYR A 105 3.54 -11.26 -26.40
N GLU A 106 3.25 -10.16 -27.09
CA GLU A 106 4.19 -9.54 -28.04
C GLU A 106 5.48 -9.11 -27.33
N ASN A 107 5.36 -8.42 -26.18
CA ASN A 107 6.51 -8.06 -25.36
C ASN A 107 7.32 -9.31 -24.95
N PHE A 108 6.65 -10.36 -24.48
CA PHE A 108 7.32 -11.60 -24.09
C PHE A 108 8.09 -12.23 -25.25
N LEU A 109 7.45 -12.38 -26.41
CA LEU A 109 8.07 -12.97 -27.61
C LEU A 109 9.25 -12.11 -28.12
N GLU A 110 9.14 -10.79 -28.05
CA GLU A 110 10.23 -9.89 -28.39
C GLU A 110 11.42 -10.02 -27.42
N CYS A 111 11.15 -10.12 -26.12
CA CYS A 111 12.17 -10.40 -25.12
C CYS A 111 12.87 -11.74 -25.37
N VAL A 112 12.13 -12.80 -25.70
CA VAL A 112 12.72 -14.10 -26.08
C VAL A 112 13.60 -13.98 -27.32
N ARG A 113 13.10 -13.33 -28.38
CA ARG A 113 13.81 -13.11 -29.65
C ARG A 113 15.12 -12.33 -29.44
N SER A 114 15.09 -11.30 -28.61
CA SER A 114 16.23 -10.41 -28.32
C SER A 114 17.12 -10.91 -27.19
N ARG A 115 16.78 -12.03 -26.54
CA ARG A 115 17.44 -12.54 -25.32
C ARG A 115 17.48 -11.52 -24.18
N ASN A 116 16.43 -10.70 -24.07
CA ASN A 116 16.26 -9.71 -23.02
C ASN A 116 15.42 -10.30 -21.88
N ARG A 117 15.92 -10.25 -20.64
CA ARG A 117 15.19 -10.73 -19.45
C ARG A 117 14.16 -9.71 -18.92
N ASN A 118 14.21 -8.47 -19.37
CA ASN A 118 13.38 -7.37 -18.88
C ASN A 118 12.02 -7.33 -19.60
N THR A 119 11.23 -8.40 -19.44
CA THR A 119 9.81 -8.40 -19.84
C THR A 119 9.02 -7.41 -18.99
N LEU A 120 7.79 -7.06 -19.39
CA LEU A 120 6.88 -6.25 -18.56
C LEU A 120 6.59 -6.88 -17.18
N CYS A 121 6.68 -8.20 -17.06
CA CYS A 121 6.49 -8.93 -15.79
C CYS A 121 7.67 -9.88 -15.53
N PRO A 122 8.84 -9.36 -15.11
CA PRO A 122 10.01 -10.20 -14.86
C PRO A 122 9.78 -11.16 -13.68
N PRO A 123 10.50 -12.31 -13.62
CA PRO A 123 10.30 -13.32 -12.57
C PRO A 123 10.38 -12.78 -11.14
N GLU A 124 11.25 -11.81 -10.90
CA GLU A 124 11.45 -11.19 -9.59
C GLU A 124 10.21 -10.39 -9.15
N LEU A 125 9.58 -9.66 -10.08
CA LEU A 125 8.33 -8.94 -9.82
C LEU A 125 7.17 -9.91 -9.58
N GLY A 126 7.09 -10.98 -10.39
CA GLY A 126 6.10 -12.05 -10.19
C GLY A 126 6.24 -12.74 -8.84
N ALA A 127 7.46 -13.03 -8.41
CA ALA A 127 7.75 -13.62 -7.11
C ALA A 127 7.33 -12.70 -5.95
N ALA A 128 7.62 -11.40 -6.03
CA ALA A 128 7.22 -10.43 -5.02
C ALA A 128 5.69 -10.31 -4.89
N ALA A 129 4.99 -10.21 -6.03
CA ALA A 129 3.52 -10.16 -6.06
C ALA A 129 2.91 -11.44 -5.49
N PHE A 130 3.36 -12.61 -5.97
CA PHE A 130 2.81 -13.90 -5.54
C PHE A 130 3.12 -14.21 -4.07
N THR A 131 4.29 -13.83 -3.56
CA THR A 131 4.64 -13.98 -2.14
C THR A 131 3.61 -13.27 -1.25
N THR A 132 3.25 -12.04 -1.62
CA THR A 132 2.22 -11.27 -0.90
C THR A 132 0.85 -11.92 -1.00
N VAL A 133 0.43 -12.44 -2.15
CA VAL A 133 -0.88 -13.11 -2.24
C VAL A 133 -0.87 -14.42 -1.45
N ASN A 134 0.17 -15.23 -1.58
CA ASN A 134 0.27 -16.55 -0.95
C ASN A 134 0.30 -16.44 0.58
N MET A 135 1.07 -15.49 1.14
CA MET A 135 1.03 -15.22 2.58
C MET A 135 -0.40 -14.85 3.04
N GLY A 136 -1.23 -14.22 2.20
CA GLY A 136 -2.59 -13.79 2.55
C GLY A 136 -3.51 -14.98 2.61
N VAL A 137 -3.35 -15.90 1.66
CA VAL A 137 -4.00 -17.22 1.68
C VAL A 137 -3.60 -18.00 2.92
N LEU A 138 -2.31 -18.12 3.23
CA LEU A 138 -1.84 -18.85 4.41
C LEU A 138 -2.34 -18.23 5.72
N SER A 139 -2.36 -16.89 5.79
CA SER A 139 -2.89 -16.15 6.93
C SER A 139 -4.37 -16.44 7.15
N TYR A 140 -5.18 -16.39 6.09
CA TYR A 140 -6.60 -16.75 6.13
C TYR A 140 -6.81 -18.23 6.54
N ARG A 141 -6.08 -19.15 5.93
CA ARG A 141 -6.24 -20.60 6.15
C ARG A 141 -5.87 -21.04 7.57
N TYR A 142 -4.85 -20.42 8.15
CA TYR A 142 -4.32 -20.83 9.45
C TYR A 142 -4.64 -19.86 10.59
N GLY A 143 -5.31 -18.74 10.32
CA GLY A 143 -5.64 -17.72 11.33
C GLY A 143 -4.39 -17.09 11.95
N LYS A 144 -3.34 -16.87 11.15
CA LYS A 144 -2.03 -16.40 11.61
C LYS A 144 -1.68 -15.05 11.01
N VAL A 145 -1.07 -14.17 11.79
CA VAL A 145 -0.33 -13.02 11.23
C VAL A 145 0.99 -13.55 10.69
N LEU A 146 1.31 -13.23 9.44
CA LEU A 146 2.56 -13.67 8.80
C LEU A 146 3.50 -12.50 8.53
N PHE A 147 4.78 -12.78 8.68
CA PHE A 147 5.91 -11.90 8.40
C PHE A 147 6.82 -12.56 7.36
N TRP A 148 7.59 -11.72 6.65
CA TRP A 148 8.54 -12.18 5.65
C TRP A 148 9.96 -12.13 6.22
N ASP A 149 10.63 -13.29 6.22
CA ASP A 149 12.04 -13.44 6.56
C ASP A 149 12.86 -13.20 5.29
N ASN A 150 13.44 -12.01 5.16
CA ASN A 150 14.23 -11.61 4.00
C ASN A 150 15.50 -12.45 3.82
N GLU A 151 16.13 -12.88 4.92
CA GLU A 151 17.39 -13.62 4.88
C GLU A 151 17.18 -15.04 4.35
N HIS A 152 16.17 -15.73 4.89
CA HIS A 152 15.85 -17.10 4.51
C HIS A 152 14.83 -17.20 3.36
N ARG A 153 14.27 -16.06 2.93
CA ARG A 153 13.23 -15.93 1.90
C ARG A 153 12.04 -16.86 2.16
N LYS A 154 11.49 -16.79 3.36
CA LYS A 154 10.36 -17.62 3.81
C LYS A 154 9.38 -16.84 4.67
N THR A 155 8.19 -17.38 4.81
CA THR A 155 7.16 -16.84 5.70
C THR A 155 7.39 -17.32 7.13
N THR A 156 7.12 -16.48 8.12
CA THR A 156 7.19 -16.81 9.56
C THR A 156 6.01 -16.21 10.31
N ASP A 157 5.53 -16.85 11.37
CA ASP A 157 4.54 -16.29 12.31
C ASP A 157 5.18 -15.67 13.56
N VAL A 158 6.50 -15.66 13.62
CA VAL A 158 7.27 -14.99 14.67
C VAL A 158 7.33 -13.49 14.38
N ASP A 159 6.77 -12.68 15.29
CA ASP A 159 6.83 -11.21 15.21
C ASP A 159 8.28 -10.72 15.29
N PRO A 160 8.80 -10.04 14.25
CA PRO A 160 10.14 -9.44 14.27
C PRO A 160 10.22 -8.16 15.14
N GLY A 161 9.14 -7.84 15.87
CA GLY A 161 8.97 -6.60 16.61
C GLY A 161 8.47 -5.46 15.73
N TRP A 162 7.61 -5.76 14.76
CA TRP A 162 7.16 -4.82 13.73
C TRP A 162 6.68 -3.48 14.33
N ALA A 163 5.72 -3.53 15.25
CA ALA A 163 5.18 -2.33 15.90
C ALA A 163 6.25 -1.56 16.70
N ARG A 164 7.07 -2.28 17.47
CA ARG A 164 8.14 -1.67 18.29
C ARG A 164 9.14 -0.88 17.44
N GLN A 165 9.44 -1.35 16.22
CA GLN A 165 10.34 -0.66 15.31
C GLN A 165 9.76 0.69 14.83
N TRP A 166 8.48 0.72 14.46
CA TRP A 166 7.79 1.95 14.06
C TRP A 166 7.60 2.92 15.22
N GLU A 167 7.26 2.42 16.41
CA GLU A 167 7.17 3.23 17.64
C GLU A 167 8.51 3.85 18.02
N LYS A 168 9.60 3.07 17.92
CA LYS A 168 10.95 3.56 18.14
C LYS A 168 11.30 4.68 17.14
N ARG A 169 11.04 4.47 15.84
CA ARG A 169 11.25 5.49 14.80
C ARG A 169 10.48 6.77 15.10
N SER A 170 9.22 6.65 15.53
CA SER A 170 8.38 7.80 15.89
C SER A 170 9.01 8.61 17.05
N LYS A 171 9.44 7.92 18.12
CA LYS A 171 10.12 8.54 19.28
C LYS A 171 11.43 9.22 18.90
N GLU A 172 12.15 8.66 17.94
CA GLU A 172 13.44 9.17 17.45
C GLU A 172 13.31 10.23 16.36
N ARG A 173 12.07 10.63 15.97
CA ARG A 173 11.82 11.52 14.82
C ARG A 173 12.56 11.05 13.56
N GLY A 174 12.53 9.75 13.31
CA GLY A 174 13.28 9.11 12.23
C GLY A 174 12.82 9.54 10.83
N LYS A 175 13.63 9.21 9.83
CA LYS A 175 13.41 9.56 8.43
C LYS A 175 12.55 8.53 7.68
N PRO A 176 11.89 8.91 6.57
CA PRO A 176 11.17 7.97 5.72
C PRO A 176 12.12 6.95 5.08
N ASN A 177 11.59 5.74 4.84
CA ASN A 177 12.23 4.77 3.96
C ASN A 177 11.55 4.91 2.60
N HIS A 178 12.30 5.26 1.56
CA HIS A 178 11.72 5.39 0.23
C HIS A 178 11.72 4.08 -0.53
N ILE A 179 10.72 3.89 -1.40
CA ILE A 179 10.66 2.76 -2.33
C ILE A 179 11.85 2.80 -3.30
N ILE A 180 12.23 1.64 -3.82
CA ILE A 180 13.32 1.51 -4.81
C ILE A 180 13.03 2.41 -6.01
N GLY A 181 14.04 3.20 -6.41
CA GLY A 181 13.95 4.11 -7.56
C GLY A 181 13.31 5.47 -7.26
N TRP A 182 12.98 5.78 -6.01
CA TRP A 182 12.48 7.11 -5.64
C TRP A 182 13.59 8.16 -5.64
N GLU A 183 13.37 9.25 -6.36
CA GLU A 183 14.28 10.40 -6.45
C GLU A 183 13.61 11.74 -6.06
N GLY A 184 12.34 11.71 -5.64
CA GLY A 184 11.53 12.90 -5.37
C GLY A 184 11.80 13.62 -4.04
N GLY A 185 12.82 13.22 -3.29
CA GLY A 185 13.16 13.77 -1.99
C GLY A 185 12.13 13.47 -0.89
N ASP A 186 12.19 14.22 0.21
CA ASP A 186 11.45 13.92 1.45
C ASP A 186 10.14 14.74 1.61
N LYS A 187 9.83 15.63 0.66
CA LYS A 187 8.67 16.52 0.77
C LYS A 187 7.37 15.71 0.91
N GLY A 188 6.60 16.00 1.97
CA GLY A 188 5.36 15.27 2.29
C GLY A 188 5.57 13.89 2.93
N SER A 189 6.82 13.45 3.13
CA SER A 189 7.20 12.20 3.79
C SER A 189 7.81 12.41 5.17
N THR A 190 8.15 13.66 5.52
CA THR A 190 8.61 14.07 6.84
C THR A 190 7.51 14.84 7.56
N LEU A 191 7.51 14.72 8.90
CA LEU A 191 6.63 15.52 9.73
C LEU A 191 7.19 16.94 9.86
N GLU A 192 6.39 17.93 9.52
CA GLU A 192 6.62 19.34 9.86
C GLU A 192 5.73 19.69 11.06
N PRO A 193 6.24 19.56 12.30
CA PRO A 193 5.43 19.77 13.49
C PRO A 193 5.04 21.25 13.62
N PRO A 194 3.77 21.56 13.93
CA PRO A 194 3.39 22.92 14.31
C PRO A 194 4.21 23.42 15.51
N ALA A 195 4.41 24.74 15.62
CA ALA A 195 5.24 25.31 16.68
C ALA A 195 4.80 24.95 18.11
N TYR A 196 3.51 24.68 18.34
CA TYR A 196 2.99 24.25 19.64
C TYR A 196 3.38 22.81 19.99
N GLN A 197 3.77 21.99 19.02
CA GLN A 197 4.08 20.58 19.21
C GLN A 197 5.33 20.35 20.07
N LYS A 198 6.17 21.38 20.24
CA LYS A 198 7.29 21.38 21.20
C LYS A 198 6.85 21.25 22.66
N LEU A 199 5.59 21.56 22.95
CA LEU A 199 4.97 21.42 24.29
C LEU A 199 4.39 20.01 24.50
N GLU A 200 4.41 19.15 23.47
CA GLU A 200 3.90 17.78 23.60
C GLU A 200 4.87 16.90 24.39
N GLY A 201 4.33 16.21 25.39
CA GLY A 201 5.07 15.23 26.18
C GLY A 201 4.77 15.33 27.67
N PRO A 202 5.17 14.34 28.46
CA PRO A 202 5.04 14.41 29.91
C PRO A 202 6.05 15.41 30.48
N TRP A 203 5.61 16.20 31.45
CA TRP A 203 6.52 16.94 32.32
C TRP A 203 7.43 15.94 33.04
N LYS A 204 8.74 16.14 32.96
CA LYS A 204 9.72 15.28 33.63
C LYS A 204 10.37 16.06 34.76
N ASN A 205 10.16 15.62 36.00
CA ASN A 205 10.73 16.25 37.21
C ASN A 205 10.46 17.76 37.29
N GLY A 206 9.26 18.20 36.88
CA GLY A 206 8.87 19.61 36.89
C GLY A 206 9.45 20.47 35.76
N GLN A 207 10.18 19.88 34.81
CA GLN A 207 10.64 20.57 33.61
C GLN A 207 9.59 20.50 32.50
N ASP A 208 9.36 21.65 31.86
CA ASP A 208 8.48 21.79 30.71
C ASP A 208 9.07 21.01 29.52
N PRO A 209 8.26 20.23 28.79
CA PRO A 209 8.68 19.57 27.56
C PRO A 209 9.39 20.50 26.56
N ALA A 210 8.99 21.78 26.48
CA ALA A 210 9.60 22.76 25.57
C ALA A 210 11.02 23.18 25.96
N ASP A 211 11.42 23.05 27.22
CA ASP A 211 12.75 23.45 27.71
C ASP A 211 13.83 22.38 27.45
N THR A 212 13.42 21.16 27.09
CA THR A 212 14.35 20.04 26.84
C THR A 212 14.92 19.97 25.43
N GLY A 213 14.62 20.97 24.59
CA GLY A 213 15.21 21.29 23.28
C GLY A 213 15.99 20.18 22.56
N ALA A 214 15.32 19.42 21.70
CA ALA A 214 15.96 18.85 20.52
C ALA A 214 15.83 19.87 19.38
N GLY A 215 16.92 20.58 19.08
CA GLY A 215 17.12 21.22 17.78
C GLY A 215 17.42 20.21 16.69
#